data_AF-A0A9E4J1H5-F1
#
_entry.id   AF-A0A9E4J1H5-F1
#
_cell.length_a   1.000
_cell.length_b   1.000
_cell.length_c   1.000
_cell.angle_alpha   90.00
_cell.angle_beta   90.00
_cell.angle_gamma   90.00
#
_symmetry.space_group_name_H-M   'P 1'
#
loop_
_entity.id
_entity.type
_entity.pdbx_description
1 polymer ?
#
loop_
_entity_poly.entity_id
_entity_poly.type
_entity_poly.pdbx_seq_one_letter_code
_entity_poly.pdbx_strand_id
1 'polypeptide(L)' 'PYLYLSSTGLDLTAVYGGTVEVAGVGLDPVLKVGIFPRNAVMIGLFALVATLASGIYPAWRAGRVEPVETIKVV' A
#
# COMPACT_ATOMS: atom_id res chain seq x y z
N PRO A 1 -3.32 -14.56 3.55
CA PRO A 1 -2.64 -14.87 2.26
C PRO A 1 -1.14 -14.53 2.21
N TYR A 2 -0.67 -13.40 2.77
CA TYR A 2 0.74 -12.98 2.67
C TYR A 2 1.75 -14.01 3.24
N LEU A 3 1.49 -14.55 4.44
CA LEU A 3 2.40 -15.51 5.09
C LEU A 3 2.76 -16.69 4.17
N TYR A 4 1.76 -17.28 3.51
CA TYR A 4 1.96 -18.37 2.55
C TYR A 4 2.74 -17.92 1.30
N LEU A 5 2.41 -16.75 0.75
CA LEU A 5 3.10 -16.20 -0.42
C LEU A 5 4.55 -15.78 -0.14
N SER A 6 4.85 -15.48 1.12
CA SER A 6 6.19 -15.11 1.57
C SER A 6 7.03 -16.35 1.91
N SER A 7 6.47 -17.34 2.60
CA SER A 7 7.19 -18.57 2.98
C SER A 7 7.31 -19.56 1.83
N THR A 8 6.20 -19.82 1.15
CA THR A 8 6.03 -20.89 0.17
C THR A 8 6.11 -20.34 -1.25
N GLY A 9 5.45 -19.21 -1.50
CA GLY A 9 5.38 -18.60 -2.82
C GLY A 9 4.33 -19.23 -3.74
N LEU A 10 4.29 -18.76 -4.97
CA LEU A 10 3.47 -19.31 -6.05
C LEU A 10 4.37 -20.14 -6.95
N ASP A 11 4.06 -21.44 -7.05
CA ASP A 11 4.74 -22.34 -7.97
C ASP A 11 4.18 -22.18 -9.38
N LEU A 12 5.03 -21.72 -10.31
CA LEU A 12 4.67 -21.52 -11.71
C LEU A 12 5.23 -22.63 -12.62
N THR A 13 5.81 -23.69 -12.05
CA THR A 13 6.44 -24.79 -12.81
C THR A 13 5.48 -25.42 -13.81
N ALA A 14 4.21 -25.61 -13.42
CA ALA A 14 3.17 -26.16 -14.30
C ALA A 14 2.83 -25.26 -15.48
N VAL A 15 3.02 -23.94 -15.35
CA VAL A 15 2.77 -22.95 -16.42
C VAL A 15 3.95 -22.87 -17.38
N TYR A 16 5.18 -22.96 -16.86
CA TYR A 16 6.41 -22.85 -17.66
C TYR A 16 6.98 -24.19 -18.15
N GLY A 17 6.38 -25.31 -17.74
CA GLY A 17 6.81 -26.65 -18.16
C GLY A 17 8.12 -27.13 -17.55
N GLY A 18 8.58 -26.51 -16.46
CA GLY A 18 9.86 -26.84 -15.81
C GLY A 18 10.64 -25.61 -15.36
N THR A 19 11.97 -25.67 -15.45
CA THR A 19 12.88 -24.56 -15.15
C THR A 19 12.72 -23.43 -16.16
N VAL A 20 12.62 -22.20 -15.66
CA VAL A 20 12.54 -21.02 -16.52
C VAL A 20 13.96 -20.62 -16.90
N GLU A 21 14.33 -20.76 -18.17
CA GLU A 21 15.62 -20.28 -18.67
C GLU A 21 15.46 -18.92 -19.37
N VAL A 22 16.21 -17.93 -18.90
CA VAL A 22 16.29 -16.61 -19.55
C VAL A 22 17.75 -16.31 -19.85
N ALA A 23 18.08 -16.10 -21.12
CA ALA A 23 19.45 -15.83 -21.59
C ALA A 23 20.48 -16.89 -21.13
N GLY A 24 20.08 -18.16 -21.06
CA GLY A 24 20.96 -19.28 -20.67
C GLY A 24 21.20 -19.43 -19.16
N VAL A 25 20.49 -18.67 -18.32
CA VAL A 25 20.52 -18.83 -16.86
C VAL A 25 19.19 -19.42 -16.40
N GLY A 26 19.26 -20.53 -15.67
CA GLY A 26 18.11 -21.16 -15.03
C GLY A 26 17.62 -20.35 -13.83
N LEU A 27 16.34 -20.00 -13.83
CA LEU A 27 15.63 -19.30 -12.77
C LEU A 27 14.64 -20.26 -12.11
N ASP A 28 14.51 -20.11 -10.79
CA ASP A 28 13.49 -20.82 -10.01
C ASP A 28 12.09 -20.28 -10.37
N PRO A 29 11.15 -21.12 -10.82
CA PRO A 29 9.79 -20.70 -11.18
C PRO A 29 8.92 -20.34 -9.95
N VAL A 30 9.44 -20.39 -8.73
CA VAL A 30 8.68 -20.03 -7.52
C VAL A 30 8.73 -18.52 -7.27
N LEU A 31 7.58 -17.85 -7.47
CA LEU A 31 7.42 -16.43 -7.20
C LEU A 31 7.09 -16.20 -5.72
N LYS A 32 7.98 -15.52 -4.98
CA LYS A 32 7.77 -15.14 -3.58
C LYS A 32 7.43 -13.66 -3.45
N VAL A 33 6.47 -13.35 -2.58
CA VAL A 33 6.08 -11.97 -2.26
C VAL A 33 6.78 -11.53 -0.98
N GLY A 34 7.51 -10.42 -1.03
CA GLY A 34 8.19 -9.84 0.12
C GLY A 34 7.66 -8.44 0.44
N ILE A 35 7.28 -8.23 1.69
CA ILE A 35 7.09 -6.88 2.24
C ILE A 35 8.41 -6.44 2.86
N PHE A 36 9.00 -5.39 2.29
CA PHE A 36 10.17 -4.75 2.87
C PHE A 36 9.71 -3.78 3.98
N PRO A 37 10.20 -3.93 5.23
CA PRO A 37 9.71 -3.15 6.36
C PRO A 37 9.89 -1.64 6.14
N ARG A 38 10.99 -1.23 5.49
CA ARG A 38 11.23 0.16 5.11
C ARG A 38 10.13 0.73 4.21
N ASN A 39 9.73 -0.01 3.18
CA ASN A 39 8.70 0.41 2.24
C ASN A 39 7.32 0.43 2.91
N ALA A 40 7.02 -0.55 3.76
CA ALA A 40 5.76 -0.59 4.51
C ALA A 40 5.59 0.65 5.41
N VAL A 41 6.66 1.04 6.12
CA VAL A 41 6.67 2.27 6.93
C VAL A 41 6.45 3.51 6.08
N MET A 42 7.13 3.62 4.94
CA MET A 42 6.94 4.75 4.02
C MET A 42 5.51 4.85 3.51
N ILE A 43 4.93 3.74 3.06
CA ILE A 43 3.53 3.70 2.58
C ILE A 43 2.58 4.14 3.69
N GLY A 44 2.77 3.64 4.92
CA GLY A 44 1.97 4.05 6.07
C GLY A 44 2.08 5.56 6.37
N LEU A 45 3.31 6.09 6.33
CA LEU A 45 3.55 7.52 6.54
C LEU A 45 2.85 8.38 5.46
N PHE A 46 2.97 8.00 4.19
CA PHE A 46 2.29 8.70 3.10
C PHE A 46 0.78 8.65 3.23
N ALA A 47 0.22 7.49 3.58
CA ALA A 47 -1.23 7.35 3.79
C ALA A 47 -1.73 8.25 4.93
N LEU A 48 -1.00 8.30 6.05
CA LEU A 48 -1.31 9.19 7.17
C LEU A 48 -1.25 10.66 6.78
N VAL A 49 -0.16 11.09 6.13
CA VAL A 49 0.00 12.48 5.70
C VAL A 49 -1.08 12.88 4.69
N ALA A 50 -1.39 12.02 3.72
CA ALA A 50 -2.45 12.27 2.74
C ALA A 50 -3.82 12.41 3.41
N THR A 51 -4.10 11.55 4.40
CA THR A 51 -5.35 11.60 5.17
C THR A 51 -5.47 12.92 5.94
N LEU A 52 -4.43 13.31 6.67
CA LEU A 52 -4.39 14.59 7.37
C LEU A 52 -4.51 15.77 6.41
N ALA A 53 -3.78 15.74 5.30
CA ALA A 53 -3.81 16.79 4.28
C ALA A 53 -5.21 17.00 3.70
N SER A 54 -5.97 15.93 3.49
CA SER A 54 -7.36 16.03 3.00
C SER A 54 -8.28 16.79 3.96
N GLY A 55 -8.00 16.74 5.27
CA GLY A 55 -8.76 17.44 6.31
C GLY A 55 -8.36 18.90 6.52
N ILE A 56 -7.23 19.36 5.95
CA ILE A 56 -6.70 20.72 6.23
C ILE A 56 -7.69 21.80 5.77
N TYR A 57 -8.17 21.72 4.52
CA TYR A 57 -9.09 22.73 3.99
C TYR A 57 -10.41 22.85 4.78
N PRO A 58 -11.17 21.76 5.03
CA PRO A 58 -12.41 21.86 5.80
C PRO A 58 -12.17 22.31 7.25
N ALA A 59 -11.09 21.87 7.91
CA ALA A 59 -10.77 22.31 9.27
C ALA A 59 -10.44 23.81 9.32
N TRP A 60 -9.66 24.28 8.36
CA TRP A 60 -9.29 25.69 8.24
C TRP A 60 -10.49 26.58 7.94
N ARG A 61 -11.43 26.09 7.13
CA ARG A 61 -12.70 26.76 6.84
C ARG A 61 -13.59 26.81 8.09
N ALA A 62 -13.75 25.68 8.79
CA ALA A 62 -14.56 25.60 10.01
C ALA A 62 -14.08 26.57 11.10
N GLY A 63 -12.76 26.74 11.25
CA GLY A 63 -12.19 27.69 12.22
C GLY A 63 -12.38 29.17 11.88
N ARG A 64 -12.86 29.50 10.68
CA ARG A 64 -13.10 30.89 10.22
C ARG A 64 -14.58 31.27 10.14
N VAL A 65 -15.49 30.35 10.40
CA VAL A 65 -16.93 30.67 10.38
C VAL A 65 -17.27 31.47 11.63
N GLU A 66 -18.01 32.56 11.46
CA GLU A 66 -18.42 33.37 12.61
C GLU A 66 -19.33 32.56 13.56
N PRO A 67 -19.14 32.64 14.88
CA PRO A 67 -19.93 31.87 15.83
C PRO A 67 -21.44 32.12 15.71
N VAL A 68 -21.84 33.35 15.35
CA VAL A 68 -23.24 33.74 15.19
C VAL A 68 -23.92 33.09 13.99
N GLU A 69 -23.16 32.72 12.96
CA GLU A 69 -23.69 31.98 11.81
C GLU A 69 -23.78 30.48 12.12
N THR A 70 -22.84 29.96 12.89
CA THR A 70 -22.81 28.54 13.28
C THR A 70 -24.00 28.15 14.16
N ILE A 71 -24.42 29.02 15.08
CA ILE A 71 -25.57 28.80 15.98
C ILE A 71 -26.89 28.70 15.20
N LYS A 72 -27.00 29.33 14.02
CA LYS A 72 -28.22 29.31 13.19
C LYS A 72 -28.39 28.02 12.37
N VAL A 73 -27.34 27.22 12.25
CA VAL A 73 -27.32 25.98 11.46
C VAL A 73 -27.67 24.75 12.32
N VAL A 74 -27.69 24.89 13.64
CA VAL A 74 -28.15 23.87 14.62
C VAL A 74 -29.63 24.07 14.91
#